data_AF-A0A8S2JCQ7-F1
#
_entry.id   AF-A0A8S2JCQ7-F1
#
_cell.length_a   1.000
_cell.length_b   1.000
_cell.length_c   1.000
_cell.angle_alpha   90.00
_cell.angle_beta   90.00
_cell.angle_gamma   90.00
#
_symmetry.space_group_name_H-M   'P 1'
#
loop_
_entity.id
_entity.type
_entity.pdbx_description
1 polymer ?
#
loop_
_entity_poly.entity_id
_entity_poly.type
_entity_poly.pdbx_seq_one_letter_code
_entity_poly.pdbx_strand_id
1 'polypeptide(L)'
;MIERRISQDFHSQPLLYLDYLLDQMKTRYAQNISDWTHCPSTDESRFLACSTSWIVEDAQFNCDIVYRDENNQPMSVSKEFNLGQTYYNTRMVILEQRLIQGGLRLGTVINKIVQSTNNDNKTDTFCCETIMFLAVILGLSIVILSLLVHCFLRRKSGAIILTPLMKDKNEYVSMP
;
A
#
# COMPACT_ATOMS: atom_id res chain seq x y z
N MET A 1 -29.81 -19.89 -8.87
CA MET A 1 -29.76 -20.35 -7.47
C MET A 1 -29.92 -19.18 -6.49
N ILE A 2 -29.06 -18.15 -6.53
CA ILE A 2 -29.15 -16.99 -5.61
C ILE A 2 -30.50 -16.27 -5.65
N GLU A 3 -31.02 -15.97 -6.84
CA GLU A 3 -32.33 -15.31 -6.95
C GLU A 3 -33.45 -16.13 -6.29
N ARG A 4 -33.41 -17.45 -6.48
CA ARG A 4 -34.32 -18.40 -5.81
C ARG A 4 -34.14 -18.35 -4.28
N ARG A 5 -32.90 -18.31 -3.78
CA ARG A 5 -32.58 -18.18 -2.35
C ARG A 5 -33.16 -16.89 -1.76
N ILE A 6 -32.92 -15.75 -2.41
CA ILE A 6 -33.38 -14.43 -1.95
C ILE A 6 -34.92 -14.36 -1.97
N SER A 7 -35.55 -14.83 -3.04
CA SER A 7 -37.02 -14.81 -3.17
C SER A 7 -37.72 -15.74 -2.19
N GLN A 8 -37.24 -16.98 -2.04
CA GLN A 8 -37.91 -18.00 -1.22
C GLN A 8 -37.61 -17.84 0.27
N ASP A 9 -36.34 -17.64 0.63
CA ASP A 9 -35.89 -17.73 2.02
C ASP A 9 -35.71 -16.35 2.66
N PHE A 10 -35.63 -15.29 1.85
CA PHE A 10 -35.43 -13.91 2.31
C PHE A 10 -36.51 -12.95 1.79
N HIS A 11 -37.66 -13.47 1.36
CA HIS A 11 -38.84 -12.69 0.94
C HIS A 11 -38.54 -11.60 -0.10
N SER A 12 -37.65 -11.90 -1.05
CA SER A 12 -37.19 -10.94 -2.07
C SER A 12 -36.49 -9.70 -1.50
N GLN A 13 -35.89 -9.81 -0.31
CA GLN A 13 -35.12 -8.75 0.34
C GLN A 13 -33.62 -9.09 0.32
N PRO A 14 -32.85 -8.53 -0.63
CA PRO A 14 -31.41 -8.82 -0.74
C PRO A 14 -30.61 -8.39 0.50
N LEU A 15 -31.07 -7.36 1.21
CA LEU A 15 -30.40 -6.87 2.43
C LEU A 15 -30.44 -7.90 3.56
N LEU A 16 -31.57 -8.59 3.75
CA LEU A 16 -31.66 -9.68 4.74
C LEU A 16 -30.74 -10.84 4.38
N TYR A 17 -30.58 -11.13 3.08
CA TYR A 17 -29.63 -12.13 2.62
C TYR A 17 -28.18 -11.72 2.89
N LEU A 18 -27.85 -10.44 2.65
CA LEU A 18 -26.54 -9.88 2.98
C LEU A 18 -26.26 -9.97 4.48
N ASP A 19 -27.22 -9.58 5.34
CA ASP A 19 -27.09 -9.66 6.79
C ASP A 19 -26.85 -11.11 7.25
N TYR A 20 -27.56 -12.07 6.65
CA TYR A 20 -27.31 -13.49 6.87
C TYR A 20 -25.89 -13.90 6.49
N LEU A 21 -25.37 -13.50 5.31
CA LEU A 21 -24.01 -13.83 4.92
C LEU A 21 -22.97 -13.21 5.87
N LEU A 22 -23.20 -11.99 6.34
CA LEU A 22 -22.35 -11.31 7.32
C LEU A 22 -22.38 -12.02 8.68
N ASP A 23 -23.53 -12.51 9.11
CA ASP A 23 -23.64 -13.34 10.31
C ASP A 23 -22.85 -14.64 10.16
N GLN A 24 -23.05 -15.38 9.05
CA GLN A 24 -22.32 -16.62 8.79
C GLN A 24 -20.80 -16.42 8.75
N MET A 25 -20.34 -15.30 8.19
CA MET A 25 -18.94 -14.91 8.20
C MET A 25 -18.41 -14.75 9.65
N LYS A 26 -19.18 -14.09 10.53
CA LYS A 26 -18.79 -13.81 11.92
C LYS A 26 -18.94 -15.00 12.86
N THR A 27 -19.82 -15.94 12.55
CA THR A 27 -20.13 -17.09 13.40
C THR A 27 -19.47 -18.35 12.86
N ARG A 28 -20.04 -18.91 11.79
CA ARG A 28 -19.66 -20.21 11.23
C ARG A 28 -18.24 -20.22 10.66
N TYR A 29 -17.85 -19.16 9.97
CA TYR A 29 -16.61 -19.12 9.20
C TYR A 29 -15.51 -18.27 9.82
N ALA A 30 -15.71 -17.77 11.04
CA ALA A 30 -14.79 -16.83 11.70
C ALA A 30 -13.35 -17.36 11.75
N GLN A 31 -13.18 -18.65 12.04
CA GLN A 31 -11.87 -19.30 12.12
C GLN A 31 -11.20 -19.45 10.75
N ASN A 32 -11.96 -19.47 9.66
CA ASN A 32 -11.43 -19.63 8.31
C ASN A 32 -10.98 -18.31 7.68
N ILE A 33 -11.38 -17.16 8.24
CA ILE A 33 -11.11 -15.84 7.66
C ILE A 33 -9.60 -15.62 7.45
N SER A 34 -8.77 -16.00 8.45
CA SER A 34 -7.32 -15.86 8.36
C SER A 34 -6.78 -16.64 7.17
N ASP A 35 -7.19 -17.89 6.99
CA ASP A 35 -6.72 -18.74 5.90
C ASP A 35 -7.18 -18.25 4.53
N TRP A 36 -8.44 -17.79 4.43
CA TRP A 36 -9.01 -17.32 3.15
C TRP A 36 -8.40 -16.01 2.65
N THR A 37 -7.89 -15.19 3.58
CA THR A 37 -7.25 -13.90 3.31
C THR A 37 -5.72 -13.99 3.30
N HIS A 38 -5.16 -15.11 3.76
CA HIS A 38 -3.72 -15.34 3.75
C HIS A 38 -3.18 -15.37 2.32
N CYS A 39 -2.08 -14.66 2.12
CA CYS A 39 -1.35 -14.59 0.86
C CYS A 39 0.10 -14.99 1.13
N PRO A 40 0.61 -16.08 0.54
CA PRO A 40 2.01 -16.43 0.67
C PRO A 40 2.90 -15.32 0.07
N SER A 41 3.84 -14.85 0.88
CA SER A 41 4.62 -13.61 0.68
C SER A 41 5.58 -13.62 -0.53
N THR A 42 5.72 -14.71 -1.27
CA THR A 42 6.59 -14.76 -2.46
C THR A 42 6.05 -13.95 -3.64
N ASP A 43 4.76 -13.56 -3.62
CA ASP A 43 4.10 -12.76 -4.65
C ASP A 43 3.63 -11.37 -4.18
N GLU A 44 3.64 -11.10 -2.87
CA GLU A 44 2.99 -9.92 -2.29
C GLU A 44 3.65 -8.59 -2.66
N SER A 45 4.95 -8.58 -2.96
CA SER A 45 5.64 -7.35 -3.36
C SER A 45 5.38 -6.95 -4.82
N ARG A 46 4.80 -7.84 -5.64
CA ARG A 46 4.52 -7.57 -7.07
C ARG A 46 3.03 -7.55 -7.39
N PHE A 47 2.20 -8.27 -6.64
CA PHE A 47 0.77 -8.39 -6.91
C PHE A 47 -0.07 -8.02 -5.68
N LEU A 48 -1.06 -7.16 -5.89
CA LEU A 48 -2.02 -6.73 -4.86
C LEU A 48 -2.94 -7.89 -4.39
N ALA A 49 -2.97 -9.00 -5.14
CA ALA A 49 -3.84 -10.15 -4.94
C ALA A 49 -3.09 -11.47 -5.14
N CYS A 50 -3.55 -12.53 -4.48
CA CYS A 50 -3.01 -13.89 -4.57
C CYS A 50 -3.72 -14.68 -5.68
N SER A 51 -3.95 -14.04 -6.83
CA SER A 51 -4.88 -14.51 -7.86
C SER A 51 -4.58 -15.94 -8.32
N THR A 52 -3.31 -16.30 -8.50
CA THR A 52 -2.90 -17.67 -8.87
C THR A 52 -3.42 -18.71 -7.89
N SER A 53 -3.24 -18.49 -6.58
CA SER A 53 -3.72 -19.43 -5.56
C SER A 53 -5.25 -19.55 -5.55
N TRP A 54 -5.96 -18.43 -5.71
CA TRP A 54 -7.42 -18.41 -5.75
C TRP A 54 -7.97 -19.09 -7.00
N ILE A 55 -7.31 -18.94 -8.15
CA ILE A 55 -7.67 -19.62 -9.40
C ILE A 55 -7.47 -21.13 -9.27
N VAL A 56 -6.36 -21.58 -8.68
CA VAL A 56 -6.10 -23.02 -8.46
C VAL A 56 -7.16 -23.62 -7.54
N GLU A 57 -7.48 -22.93 -6.44
CA GLU A 57 -8.53 -23.33 -5.51
C GLU A 57 -9.91 -23.42 -6.20
N ASP A 58 -10.27 -22.43 -7.03
CA ASP A 58 -11.54 -22.41 -7.75
C ASP A 58 -11.63 -23.52 -8.81
N ALA A 59 -10.54 -23.74 -9.56
CA ALA A 59 -10.45 -24.81 -10.56
C ALA A 59 -10.64 -26.19 -9.92
N GLN A 60 -9.96 -26.45 -8.80
CA GLN A 60 -10.10 -27.71 -8.06
C GLN A 60 -11.54 -27.86 -7.54
N PHE A 61 -12.10 -26.80 -6.99
CA PHE A 61 -13.46 -26.79 -6.47
C PHE A 61 -14.52 -27.08 -7.53
N ASN A 62 -14.36 -26.55 -8.74
CA ASN A 62 -15.28 -26.82 -9.84
C ASN A 62 -15.33 -28.33 -10.16
N CYS A 63 -14.18 -28.99 -10.17
CA CYS A 63 -14.10 -30.44 -10.37
C CYS A 63 -14.68 -31.24 -9.20
N ASP A 64 -14.42 -30.81 -7.97
CA ASP A 64 -14.81 -31.56 -6.77
C ASP A 64 -16.29 -31.37 -6.41
N ILE A 65 -16.90 -30.24 -6.78
CA ILE A 65 -18.23 -29.86 -6.31
C ILE A 65 -19.19 -29.53 -7.44
N VAL A 66 -18.79 -28.68 -8.39
CA VAL A 66 -19.70 -28.12 -9.40
C VAL A 66 -20.04 -29.14 -10.47
N TYR A 67 -19.07 -29.92 -10.93
CA TYR A 67 -19.28 -30.94 -11.97
C TYR A 67 -19.73 -32.30 -11.43
N ARG A 68 -20.20 -32.34 -10.18
CA ARG A 68 -20.69 -33.55 -9.52
C ARG A 68 -22.14 -33.43 -9.09
N ASP A 69 -22.92 -34.48 -9.30
CA ASP A 69 -24.30 -34.58 -8.84
C ASP A 69 -24.42 -34.72 -7.31
N GLU A 70 -25.64 -34.87 -6.80
CA GLU A 70 -25.92 -35.07 -5.38
C GLU A 70 -25.32 -36.36 -4.79
N ASN A 71 -24.96 -37.34 -5.63
CA ASN A 71 -24.34 -38.61 -5.24
C ASN A 71 -22.82 -38.60 -5.45
N ASN A 72 -22.24 -37.42 -5.68
CA ASN A 72 -20.82 -37.22 -5.93
C ASN A 72 -20.31 -37.89 -7.22
N GLN A 73 -21.19 -38.21 -8.16
CA GLN A 73 -20.84 -38.76 -9.46
C GLN A 73 -20.66 -37.65 -10.49
N PRO A 74 -19.85 -37.87 -11.55
CA PRO A 74 -19.75 -36.94 -12.66
C PRO A 74 -21.14 -36.61 -13.21
N MET A 75 -21.41 -35.32 -13.38
CA MET A 75 -22.72 -34.85 -13.80
C MET A 75 -23.05 -35.33 -15.22
N SER A 76 -24.09 -36.16 -15.35
CA SER A 76 -24.58 -36.64 -16.64
C SER A 76 -25.66 -35.71 -17.19
N VAL A 77 -25.23 -34.65 -17.89
CA VAL A 77 -26.14 -33.69 -18.55
C VAL A 77 -26.82 -34.33 -19.77
N SER A 78 -28.06 -34.77 -19.57
CA SER A 78 -29.00 -35.08 -20.66
C SER A 78 -29.95 -33.89 -20.90
N LYS A 79 -30.70 -33.90 -22.00
CA LYS A 79 -31.65 -32.83 -22.35
C LYS A 79 -32.79 -32.66 -21.32
N GLU A 80 -33.01 -33.66 -20.48
CA GLU A 80 -34.01 -33.68 -19.40
C GLU A 80 -33.38 -33.57 -18.01
N PHE A 81 -32.06 -33.37 -17.94
CA PHE A 81 -31.35 -33.27 -16.67
C PHE A 81 -31.76 -32.01 -15.91
N ASN A 82 -32.28 -32.20 -14.69
CA ASN A 82 -32.65 -31.13 -13.79
C ASN A 82 -31.94 -31.32 -12.45
N LEU A 83 -31.34 -30.24 -11.95
CA LEU A 83 -30.71 -30.22 -10.64
C LEU A 83 -31.80 -30.18 -9.57
N GLY A 84 -32.02 -31.33 -8.93
CA GLY A 84 -33.06 -31.52 -7.93
C GLY A 84 -32.87 -30.66 -6.67
N GLN A 85 -33.86 -30.71 -5.78
CA GLN A 85 -33.83 -29.95 -4.52
C GLN A 85 -32.64 -30.31 -3.63
N THR A 86 -32.22 -31.58 -3.63
CA THR A 86 -31.05 -32.05 -2.87
C THR A 86 -29.77 -31.39 -3.35
N TYR A 87 -29.56 -31.32 -4.66
CA TYR A 87 -28.44 -30.59 -5.25
C TYR A 87 -28.49 -29.11 -4.85
N TYR A 88 -29.66 -28.47 -4.98
CA TYR A 88 -29.82 -27.07 -4.58
C TYR A 88 -29.45 -26.84 -3.11
N ASN A 89 -29.98 -27.63 -2.19
CA ASN A 89 -29.77 -27.46 -0.74
C ASN A 89 -28.28 -27.64 -0.37
N THR A 90 -27.64 -28.67 -0.93
CA THR A 90 -26.24 -28.98 -0.63
C THR A 90 -25.29 -27.95 -1.23
N ARG A 91 -25.51 -27.55 -2.49
CA ARG A 91 -24.63 -26.61 -3.19
C ARG A 91 -24.86 -25.15 -2.77
N MET A 92 -26.04 -24.79 -2.28
CA MET A 92 -26.30 -23.43 -1.81
C MET A 92 -25.37 -23.04 -0.65
N VAL A 93 -25.19 -23.91 0.33
CA VAL A 93 -24.29 -23.66 1.48
C VAL A 93 -22.87 -23.36 1.01
N ILE A 94 -22.41 -24.10 0.00
CA ILE A 94 -21.06 -23.97 -0.52
C ILE A 94 -20.92 -22.71 -1.38
N LEU A 95 -21.94 -22.40 -2.18
CA LEU A 95 -22.02 -21.17 -2.96
C LEU A 95 -22.01 -19.92 -2.05
N GLU A 96 -22.74 -19.96 -0.93
CA GLU A 96 -22.72 -18.91 0.10
C GLU A 96 -21.33 -18.74 0.73
N GLN A 97 -20.63 -19.84 1.03
CA GLN A 97 -19.24 -19.80 1.48
C GLN A 97 -18.32 -19.13 0.46
N ARG A 98 -18.45 -19.46 -0.83
CA ARG A 98 -17.66 -18.88 -1.91
C ARG A 98 -17.93 -17.38 -2.09
N LEU A 99 -19.17 -16.93 -1.91
CA LEU A 99 -19.52 -15.51 -1.89
C LEU A 99 -18.84 -14.76 -0.74
N ILE A 100 -18.86 -15.32 0.47
CA ILE A 100 -18.19 -14.75 1.64
C ILE A 100 -16.68 -14.65 1.40
N GLN A 101 -16.05 -15.72 0.91
CA GLN A 101 -14.63 -15.74 0.54
C GLN A 101 -14.27 -14.67 -0.49
N GLY A 102 -15.07 -14.54 -1.55
CA GLY A 102 -14.89 -13.50 -2.58
C GLY A 102 -14.96 -12.09 -1.99
N GLY A 103 -15.93 -11.83 -1.12
CA GLY A 103 -16.06 -10.54 -0.43
C GLY A 103 -14.85 -10.21 0.46
N LEU A 104 -14.37 -11.18 1.25
CA LEU A 104 -13.18 -11.04 2.11
C LEU A 104 -11.91 -10.77 1.30
N ARG A 105 -11.72 -11.52 0.20
CA ARG A 105 -10.57 -11.35 -0.71
C ARG A 105 -10.58 -9.97 -1.35
N LEU A 106 -11.73 -9.54 -1.87
CA LEU A 106 -11.88 -8.20 -2.46
C LEU A 106 -11.58 -7.10 -1.43
N GLY A 107 -12.16 -7.19 -0.22
CA GLY A 107 -11.90 -6.24 0.86
C GLY A 107 -10.42 -6.18 1.24
N THR A 108 -9.74 -7.33 1.27
CA THR A 108 -8.29 -7.41 1.55
C THR A 108 -7.48 -6.71 0.46
N VAL A 109 -7.80 -6.94 -0.81
CA VAL A 109 -7.13 -6.29 -1.95
C VAL A 109 -7.33 -4.77 -1.91
N ILE A 110 -8.57 -4.31 -1.67
CA ILE A 110 -8.88 -2.88 -1.56
C ILE A 110 -8.09 -2.25 -0.41
N ASN A 111 -8.05 -2.90 0.76
CA ASN A 111 -7.27 -2.41 1.90
C ASN A 111 -5.78 -2.29 1.57
N LYS A 112 -5.21 -3.27 0.85
CA LYS A 112 -3.81 -3.21 0.38
C LYS A 112 -3.57 -2.06 -0.59
N ILE A 113 -4.48 -1.82 -1.54
CA ILE A 113 -4.40 -0.69 -2.48
C ILE A 113 -4.37 0.63 -1.73
N VAL A 114 -5.33 0.84 -0.82
CA VAL A 114 -5.43 2.09 -0.04
C VAL A 114 -4.18 2.31 0.83
N GLN A 115 -3.63 1.25 1.43
CA GLN A 115 -2.39 1.34 2.21
C GLN A 115 -1.18 1.67 1.34
N SER A 116 -1.06 1.08 0.15
CA SER A 116 0.03 1.39 -0.79
C SER A 116 0.01 2.87 -1.20
N THR A 117 -1.15 3.39 -1.60
CA THR A 117 -1.30 4.80 -2.00
C THR A 117 -0.96 5.78 -0.88
N ASN A 118 -1.35 5.45 0.36
CA ASN A 118 -1.03 6.30 1.51
C ASN A 118 0.48 6.33 1.83
N ASN A 119 1.19 5.21 1.61
CA ASN A 119 2.63 5.15 1.84
C ASN A 119 3.38 5.96 0.78
N ASP A 120 3.00 5.86 -0.49
CA ASP A 120 3.64 6.61 -1.58
C ASP A 120 3.59 8.13 -1.32
N ASN A 121 2.42 8.65 -0.94
CA ASN A 121 2.23 10.06 -0.57
C ASN A 121 3.12 10.52 0.60
N LYS A 122 3.40 9.61 1.55
CA LYS A 122 4.22 9.92 2.74
C LYS A 122 5.70 10.03 2.38
N THR A 123 6.18 9.21 1.45
CA THR A 123 7.56 9.28 0.93
C THR A 123 7.80 10.53 0.11
N ASP A 124 6.85 10.95 -0.71
CA ASP A 124 6.97 12.17 -1.53
C ASP A 124 7.00 13.45 -0.69
N THR A 125 6.24 13.47 0.42
CA THR A 125 6.22 14.60 1.36
C THR A 125 7.58 14.78 2.05
N PHE A 126 8.26 13.68 2.41
CA PHE A 126 9.56 13.73 3.09
C PHE A 126 10.69 14.24 2.17
N CYS A 127 10.65 13.94 0.87
CA CYS A 127 11.60 14.44 -0.12
C CYS A 127 11.49 15.96 -0.31
N CYS A 128 10.27 16.49 -0.42
CA CYS A 128 10.09 17.94 -0.65
C CYS A 128 10.56 18.78 0.55
N GLU A 129 10.23 18.38 1.78
CA GLU A 129 10.68 19.14 2.95
C GLU A 129 12.20 19.09 3.11
N THR A 130 12.83 17.92 2.97
CA THR A 130 14.28 17.79 3.11
C THR A 130 15.05 18.51 2.00
N ILE A 131 14.59 18.46 0.75
CA ILE A 131 15.20 19.19 -0.37
C ILE A 131 15.10 20.71 -0.14
N MET A 132 13.96 21.20 0.34
CA MET A 132 13.78 22.63 0.63
C MET A 132 14.71 23.10 1.76
N PHE A 133 14.84 22.32 2.84
CA PHE A 133 15.78 22.64 3.93
C PHE A 133 17.24 22.65 3.45
N LEU A 134 17.65 21.66 2.65
CA LEU A 134 19.01 21.61 2.11
C LEU A 134 19.32 22.79 1.18
N ALA A 135 18.37 23.19 0.33
CA ALA A 135 18.53 24.35 -0.56
C ALA A 135 18.73 25.66 0.23
N VAL A 136 17.99 25.86 1.33
CA VAL A 136 18.13 27.03 2.20
C VAL A 136 19.50 27.06 2.89
N ILE A 137 19.96 25.93 3.43
CA ILE A 137 21.26 25.84 4.10
C ILE A 137 22.40 26.13 3.13
N LEU A 138 22.34 25.54 1.92
CA LEU A 138 23.32 25.81 0.87
C LEU A 138 23.34 27.29 0.47
N GLY A 139 22.17 27.90 0.26
CA GLY A 139 22.07 29.32 -0.05
C GLY A 139 22.71 30.21 1.03
N LEU A 140 22.41 29.96 2.31
CA LEU A 140 22.97 30.71 3.43
C LEU A 140 24.50 30.54 3.52
N SER A 141 25.02 29.32 3.33
CA SER A 141 26.46 29.08 3.37
C SER A 141 27.23 29.87 2.29
N ILE A 142 26.68 30.00 1.08
CA ILE A 142 27.27 30.78 -0.01
C ILE A 142 27.33 32.27 0.36
N VAL A 143 26.26 32.81 0.94
CA VAL A 143 26.21 34.20 1.39
C VAL A 143 27.26 34.47 2.48
N ILE A 144 27.36 33.57 3.47
CA ILE A 144 28.35 33.67 4.54
C ILE A 144 29.78 33.64 3.98
N LEU A 145 30.09 32.72 3.07
CA LEU A 145 31.41 32.64 2.43
C LEU A 145 31.74 33.91 1.64
N SER A 146 30.76 34.46 0.92
CA SER A 146 30.93 35.71 0.15
C SER A 146 31.26 36.89 1.06
N LEU A 147 30.58 37.01 2.20
CA LEU A 147 30.86 38.04 3.21
C LEU A 147 32.25 37.86 3.84
N LEU A 148 32.66 36.63 4.16
CA LEU A 148 33.99 36.34 4.71
C LEU A 148 35.11 36.71 3.74
N VAL A 149 34.97 36.35 2.45
CA VAL A 149 35.93 36.74 1.40
C VAL A 149 35.99 38.25 1.27
N HIS A 150 34.84 38.94 1.25
CA HIS A 150 34.80 40.39 1.16
C HIS A 150 35.48 41.08 2.36
N CYS A 151 35.22 40.59 3.58
CA CYS A 151 35.90 41.05 4.79
C CYS A 151 37.41 40.81 4.74
N PHE A 152 37.85 39.65 4.25
CA PHE A 152 39.26 39.31 4.14
C PHE A 152 39.99 40.20 3.12
N LEU A 153 39.38 40.43 1.95
CA LEU A 153 39.90 41.34 0.92
C LEU A 153 39.99 42.77 1.45
N ARG A 154 38.94 43.25 2.14
CA ARG A 154 38.94 44.60 2.74
C ARG A 154 40.01 44.75 3.82
N ARG A 155 40.21 43.73 4.66
CA ARG A 155 41.29 43.72 5.67
C ARG A 155 42.68 43.76 5.02
N LYS A 156 42.89 43.00 3.94
CA LYS A 156 44.16 43.00 3.20
C LYS A 156 44.43 44.35 2.54
N SER A 157 43.42 45.00 1.95
CA SER A 157 43.54 46.36 1.39
C SER A 157 43.76 47.44 2.45
N GLY A 158 43.13 47.31 3.64
CA GLY A 158 43.36 48.23 4.76
C GLY A 158 44.74 48.11 5.40
N ALA A 159 45.37 46.94 5.33
CA ALA A 159 46.73 46.73 5.84
C ALA A 159 47.83 47.35 4.96
N ILE A 160 47.52 47.74 3.71
CA ILE A 160 48.49 48.35 2.78
C ILE A 160 48.58 49.88 2.98
N ILE A 161 47.68 50.51 3.75
CA ILE A 161 47.58 51.98 3.90
C ILE A 161 48.07 52.48 5.28
N LEU A 162 48.62 51.63 6.14
CA LEU A 162 49.27 52.06 7.40
C LEU A 162 50.78 51.78 7.38
N THR A 163 51.50 52.55 6.56
CA THR A 163 52.85 53.01 6.93
C THR A 163 52.95 54.52 6.74
N PRO A 164 52.78 55.31 7.82
CA PRO A 164 53.34 56.66 7.88
C PRO A 164 54.49 56.72 8.89
N LEU A 165 55.65 57.13 8.37
CA LEU A 165 56.61 58.11 8.94
C LEU A 165 56.95 58.04 10.43
N MET A 166 58.22 57.79 10.73
CA MET A 166 59.01 58.54 11.74
C MET A 166 60.49 58.19 11.51
N LYS A 167 61.38 59.11 11.11
CA LYS A 167 61.95 60.25 11.85
C LYS A 167 63.39 59.87 12.22
N ASP A 168 64.35 60.39 11.45
CA ASP A 168 65.73 60.46 11.93
C ASP A 168 66.21 61.91 11.85
N LYS A 169 66.39 62.49 13.02
CA LYS A 169 66.88 63.85 13.24
C LYS A 169 67.77 63.78 14.48
N ASN A 170 69.03 64.19 14.30
CA ASN A 170 70.10 64.47 15.26
C ASN A 170 71.07 63.31 15.55
N GLU A 171 72.37 63.51 15.25
CA GLU A 171 73.34 63.91 16.29
C GLU A 171 74.69 64.44 15.74
N TYR A 172 75.08 65.59 16.31
CA TYR A 172 76.34 66.32 16.50
C TYR A 172 77.70 65.64 16.20
N VAL A 173 78.62 66.27 15.44
CA VAL A 173 79.72 67.22 15.83
C VAL A 173 80.83 66.61 16.72
N SER A 174 82.06 66.47 16.17
CA SER A 174 83.40 66.91 16.71
C SER A 174 84.53 66.26 15.86
N MET A 175 85.27 67.03 15.03
CA MET A 175 86.65 67.60 15.23
C MET A 175 87.78 66.53 15.29
N PRO A 176 89.02 66.83 14.81
CA PRO A 176 89.80 68.05 15.06
C PRO A 176 90.10 68.93 13.84
#